data_AF-A0A023DXQ5-F1
#
_entry.id   AF-A0A023DXQ5-F1
#
_cell.length_a   1.000
_cell.length_b   1.000
_cell.length_c   1.000
_cell.angle_alpha   90.00
_cell.angle_beta   90.00
_cell.angle_gamma   90.00
#
_symmetry.space_group_name_H-M   'P 1'
#
loop_
_entity.id
_entity.type
_entity.pdbx_description
1 polymer ?
#
loop_
_entity_poly.entity_id
_entity_poly.type
_entity_poly.pdbx_seq_one_letter_code
_entity_poly.pdbx_strand_id
1 'polypeptide(L)'
;MTKEQIYQEIRNRSPIYSGEAPELLEDLQEFKNDELLQDLEVVYQEWGALPRIYRTDEKEEIFHIQQCESLFEFLTEAIFNHADSSVIPFLLKYVPSDDDVSDLVFMEDYSSEQICNGISDSRYFGESYIPVLLGCIHELVPRAMMSTKSFFFDMLYDNFNKFSETQPLIRNLYLAEKEPFIKILDCSIEQSLEELKRKNGQEAMNQAISRISRPIVSVNYDDESVDQKAFIRQAFVKLHGL
;
A
#
# COMPACT_ATOMS: atom_id res chain seq x y z
N MET A 1 -5.73 23.14 18.50
CA MET A 1 -4.47 23.48 19.23
C MET A 1 -3.43 24.02 18.25
N THR A 2 -2.23 24.48 18.65
CA THR A 2 -1.14 24.65 17.66
C THR A 2 -0.58 23.29 17.27
N LYS A 3 0.03 23.20 16.08
CA LYS A 3 0.60 21.95 15.56
C LYS A 3 1.61 21.32 16.53
N GLU A 4 2.51 22.14 17.08
CA GLU A 4 3.52 21.72 18.06
C GLU A 4 2.90 21.21 19.37
N GLN A 5 1.79 21.83 19.80
CA GLN A 5 1.06 21.37 20.98
C GLN A 5 0.43 19.99 20.75
N ILE A 6 -0.15 19.76 19.56
CA ILE A 6 -0.72 18.46 19.21
C ILE A 6 0.38 17.39 19.18
N TYR A 7 1.50 17.67 18.52
CA TYR A 7 2.63 16.73 18.44
C TYR A 7 3.19 16.40 19.81
N GLN A 8 3.34 17.40 20.69
CA GLN A 8 3.81 17.16 22.05
C GLN A 8 2.81 16.33 22.86
N GLU A 9 1.51 16.57 22.69
CA GLU A 9 0.48 15.80 23.39
C GLU A 9 0.46 14.33 22.96
N ILE A 10 0.55 14.05 21.66
CA ILE A 10 0.66 12.68 21.13
C ILE A 10 1.90 11.99 21.73
N ARG A 11 3.06 12.64 21.67
CA ARG A 11 4.32 12.08 22.20
C ARG A 11 4.32 11.86 23.71
N ASN A 12 3.65 12.72 24.48
CA ASN A 12 3.54 12.55 25.93
C ASN A 12 2.64 11.37 26.31
N ARG A 13 1.68 11.04 25.45
CA ARG A 13 0.71 9.95 25.66
C ARG A 13 1.17 8.61 25.06
N SER A 14 2.27 8.58 24.32
CA SER A 14 2.80 7.37 23.70
C SER A 14 3.07 6.23 24.71
N PRO A 15 2.84 4.96 24.33
CA PRO A 15 2.21 4.53 23.08
C PRO A 15 0.70 4.85 23.08
N ILE A 16 0.23 5.46 21.99
CA ILE A 16 -1.18 5.79 21.76
C ILE A 16 -1.51 5.67 20.27
N TYR A 17 -2.73 5.25 19.96
CA TYR A 17 -3.26 5.14 18.61
C TYR A 17 -4.28 6.24 18.28
N SER A 18 -4.45 6.54 16.99
CA SER A 18 -5.34 7.56 16.45
C SER A 18 -6.80 7.41 16.91
N GLY A 19 -7.27 6.17 17.08
CA GLY A 19 -8.61 5.86 17.62
C GLY A 19 -8.78 6.12 19.12
N GLU A 20 -7.70 6.29 19.88
CA GLU A 20 -7.73 6.55 21.34
C GLU A 20 -7.70 8.05 21.69
N ALA A 21 -7.33 8.91 20.73
CA ALA A 21 -7.38 10.36 20.86
C ALA A 21 -7.94 11.01 19.58
N PRO A 22 -9.21 10.73 19.23
CA PRO A 22 -9.84 11.28 18.03
C PRO A 22 -9.82 12.81 18.00
N GLU A 23 -9.83 13.47 19.16
CA GLU A 23 -9.73 14.93 19.26
C GLU A 23 -8.41 15.47 18.72
N LEU A 24 -7.30 14.74 18.92
CA LEU A 24 -5.99 15.15 18.42
C LEU A 24 -5.88 14.90 16.92
N LEU A 25 -6.51 13.82 16.44
CA LEU A 25 -6.59 13.53 15.00
C LEU A 25 -7.44 14.58 14.27
N GLU A 26 -8.61 14.92 14.80
CA GLU A 26 -9.48 15.98 14.25
C GLU A 26 -8.73 17.32 14.17
N ASP A 27 -8.01 17.70 15.25
CA ASP A 27 -7.19 18.90 15.26
C ASP A 27 -6.05 18.87 14.22
N LEU A 28 -5.50 17.69 13.89
CA LEU A 28 -4.48 17.53 12.84
C LEU A 28 -5.03 17.64 11.42
N GLN A 29 -6.29 17.25 11.21
CA GLN A 29 -6.95 17.33 9.90
C GLN A 29 -7.24 18.79 9.47
N GLU A 30 -7.09 19.76 10.37
CA GLU A 30 -7.19 21.18 10.01
C GLU A 30 -5.95 21.69 9.23
N PHE A 31 -4.84 20.94 9.24
CA PHE A 31 -3.61 21.30 8.53
C PHE A 31 -3.56 20.67 7.12
N LYS A 32 -2.92 21.36 6.18
CA LYS A 32 -2.85 20.90 4.78
C LYS A 32 -1.93 19.69 4.62
N ASN A 33 -2.25 18.83 3.65
CA ASN A 33 -1.41 17.70 3.25
C ASN A 33 0.06 18.08 3.01
N ASP A 34 0.34 19.18 2.32
CA ASP A 34 1.72 19.62 2.05
C ASP A 34 2.52 19.88 3.35
N GLU A 35 1.86 20.37 4.40
CA GLU A 35 2.48 20.60 5.70
C GLU A 35 2.66 19.29 6.47
N LEU A 36 1.62 18.45 6.49
CA LEU A 36 1.66 17.15 7.16
C LEU A 36 2.69 16.20 6.53
N LEU A 37 2.85 16.21 5.21
CA LEU A 37 3.86 15.42 4.49
C LEU A 37 5.29 15.86 4.83
N GLN A 38 5.52 17.16 5.04
CA GLN A 38 6.82 17.68 5.49
C GLN A 38 7.12 17.22 6.91
N ASP A 39 6.13 17.29 7.79
CA ASP A 39 6.28 16.86 9.18
C ASP A 39 6.46 15.33 9.28
N LEU A 40 5.76 14.56 8.44
CA LEU A 40 5.91 13.11 8.35
C LEU A 40 7.34 12.72 7.96
N GLU A 41 7.96 13.45 7.02
CA GLU A 41 9.37 13.25 6.68
C GLU A 41 10.30 13.54 7.86
N VAL A 42 10.04 14.61 8.62
CA VAL A 42 10.84 14.95 9.80
C VAL A 42 10.77 13.82 10.84
N VAL A 43 9.57 13.30 11.10
CA VAL A 43 9.36 12.18 12.03
C VAL A 43 10.02 10.91 11.53
N TYR A 44 9.94 10.62 10.23
CA TYR A 44 10.59 9.46 9.63
C TYR A 44 12.12 9.50 9.74
N GLN A 45 12.73 10.67 9.51
CA GLN A 45 14.17 10.87 9.68
C GLN A 45 14.61 10.78 11.15
N GLU A 46 13.82 11.34 12.06
CA GLU A 46 14.03 11.22 13.50
C GLU A 46 14.00 9.76 13.94
N TRP A 47 12.97 9.01 13.53
CA TRP A 47 12.85 7.58 13.81
C TRP A 47 14.03 6.79 13.22
N GLY A 48 14.43 7.11 11.99
CA GLY A 48 15.57 6.49 11.31
C GLY A 48 16.92 6.64 12.01
N ALA A 49 17.07 7.68 12.84
CA ALA A 49 18.28 7.93 13.62
C ALA A 49 18.34 7.12 14.92
N LEU A 50 17.23 6.51 15.34
CA LEU A 50 17.15 5.68 16.54
C LEU A 50 17.62 4.25 16.26
N PRO A 51 18.09 3.51 17.28
CA PRO A 51 18.35 2.09 17.12
C PRO A 51 17.07 1.34 16.78
N ARG A 52 17.20 0.23 16.05
CA ARG A 52 16.08 -0.68 15.84
C ARG A 52 15.60 -1.21 17.19
N ILE A 53 14.29 -1.26 17.43
CA ILE A 53 13.73 -1.56 18.75
C ILE A 53 14.24 -2.89 19.32
N TYR A 54 14.39 -3.93 18.50
CA TYR A 54 14.92 -5.24 18.93
C TYR A 54 16.45 -5.28 19.16
N ARG A 55 17.13 -4.15 18.96
CA ARG A 55 18.58 -3.99 19.18
C ARG A 55 18.89 -3.11 20.40
N THR A 56 17.87 -2.63 21.10
CA THR A 56 18.04 -1.85 22.33
C THR A 56 17.15 -2.36 23.45
N ASP A 57 17.68 -2.30 24.67
CA ASP A 57 16.93 -2.51 25.91
C ASP A 57 16.84 -1.19 26.73
N GLU A 58 17.33 -0.08 26.18
CA GLU A 58 17.31 1.23 26.83
C GLU A 58 15.90 1.81 26.81
N LYS A 59 15.34 2.07 28.00
CA LYS A 59 13.95 2.49 28.14
C LYS A 59 13.67 3.83 27.47
N GLU A 60 14.61 4.75 27.56
CA GLU A 60 14.53 6.07 26.95
C GLU A 60 14.49 5.97 25.42
N GLU A 61 15.31 5.11 24.82
CA GLU A 61 15.31 4.89 23.37
C GLU A 61 14.02 4.19 22.90
N ILE A 62 13.58 3.15 23.61
CA ILE A 62 12.33 2.45 23.32
C ILE A 62 11.14 3.43 23.39
N PHE A 63 11.10 4.28 24.41
CA PHE A 63 10.05 5.28 24.55
C PHE A 63 10.09 6.30 23.41
N HIS A 64 11.27 6.73 22.98
CA HIS A 64 11.43 7.65 21.84
C HIS A 64 10.97 7.00 20.51
N ILE A 65 11.25 5.72 20.31
CA ILE A 65 10.73 4.96 19.15
C ILE A 65 9.19 4.97 19.15
N GLN A 66 8.57 4.68 20.30
CA GLN A 66 7.11 4.70 20.44
C GLN A 66 6.52 6.10 20.19
N GLN A 67 7.23 7.16 20.55
CA GLN A 67 6.83 8.54 20.25
C GLN A 67 6.83 8.84 18.76
N CYS A 68 7.87 8.41 18.04
CA CYS A 68 7.94 8.56 16.59
C CYS A 68 6.84 7.78 15.90
N GLU A 69 6.58 6.56 16.34
CA GLU A 69 5.58 5.68 15.77
C GLU A 69 4.15 6.21 15.96
N SER A 70 3.77 6.57 17.19
CA SER A 70 2.46 7.21 17.44
C SER A 70 2.30 8.46 16.58
N LEU A 71 3.32 9.31 16.48
CA LEU A 71 3.19 10.52 15.68
C LEU A 71 3.11 10.21 14.17
N PHE A 72 3.85 9.22 13.69
CA PHE A 72 3.78 8.75 12.31
C PHE A 72 2.38 8.23 11.96
N GLU A 73 1.77 7.43 12.85
CA GLU A 73 0.40 6.95 12.69
C GLU A 73 -0.60 8.10 12.60
N PHE A 74 -0.57 9.05 13.54
CA PHE A 74 -1.51 10.19 13.55
C PHE A 74 -1.37 11.06 12.30
N LEU A 75 -0.14 11.30 11.83
CA LEU A 75 0.12 12.09 10.63
C LEU A 75 -0.40 11.38 9.38
N THR A 76 -0.11 10.08 9.22
CA THR A 76 -0.59 9.30 8.08
C THR A 76 -2.12 9.20 8.07
N GLU A 77 -2.74 8.95 9.22
CA GLU A 77 -4.20 8.92 9.36
C GLU A 77 -4.85 10.27 9.03
N ALA A 78 -4.27 11.38 9.48
CA ALA A 78 -4.77 12.72 9.11
C ALA A 78 -4.68 12.96 7.59
N ILE A 79 -3.56 12.59 6.97
CA ILE A 79 -3.37 12.68 5.51
C ILE A 79 -4.42 11.84 4.77
N PHE A 80 -4.68 10.62 5.22
CA PHE A 80 -5.69 9.74 4.61
C PHE A 80 -7.10 10.30 4.72
N ASN A 81 -7.45 10.89 5.87
CA ASN A 81 -8.77 11.48 6.11
C ASN A 81 -9.07 12.71 5.24
N HIS A 82 -8.06 13.34 4.62
CA HIS A 82 -8.28 14.37 3.61
C HIS A 82 -8.80 13.84 2.28
N ALA A 83 -8.82 12.52 2.07
CA ALA A 83 -9.37 11.85 0.88
C ALA A 83 -8.76 12.33 -0.45
N ASP A 84 -7.52 12.84 -0.43
CA ASP A 84 -6.80 13.33 -1.60
C ASP A 84 -5.77 12.29 -2.06
N SER A 85 -6.10 11.54 -3.12
CA SER A 85 -5.22 10.49 -3.63
C SER A 85 -3.91 11.02 -4.22
N SER A 86 -3.74 12.33 -4.44
CA SER A 86 -2.49 12.91 -4.94
C SER A 86 -1.31 12.78 -3.97
N VAL A 87 -1.57 12.40 -2.71
CA VAL A 87 -0.53 12.13 -1.70
C VAL A 87 0.17 10.79 -1.90
N ILE A 88 -0.45 9.83 -2.61
CA ILE A 88 0.03 8.45 -2.75
C ILE A 88 1.49 8.37 -3.22
N PRO A 89 1.94 9.09 -4.28
CA PRO A 89 3.34 9.03 -4.72
C PRO A 89 4.32 9.44 -3.61
N PHE A 90 3.96 10.41 -2.78
CA PHE A 90 4.81 10.85 -1.66
C PHE A 90 4.89 9.81 -0.55
N LEU A 91 3.82 9.03 -0.36
CA LEU A 91 3.74 8.01 0.68
C LEU A 91 4.46 6.70 0.30
N LEU A 92 4.66 6.42 -1.00
CA LEU A 92 5.31 5.19 -1.46
C LEU A 92 6.73 4.99 -0.91
N LYS A 93 7.44 6.08 -0.59
CA LYS A 93 8.78 6.00 0.01
C LYS A 93 8.78 5.39 1.42
N TYR A 94 7.64 5.42 2.11
CA TYR A 94 7.49 4.86 3.46
C TYR A 94 7.04 3.39 3.44
N VAL A 95 6.68 2.85 2.27
CA VAL A 95 6.38 1.42 2.14
C VAL A 95 7.67 0.64 2.41
N PRO A 96 7.71 -0.29 3.38
CA PRO A 96 8.90 -1.07 3.67
C PRO A 96 9.33 -1.90 2.47
N SER A 97 10.64 -2.09 2.35
CA SER A 97 11.24 -3.00 1.39
C SER A 97 11.01 -4.46 1.79
N ASP A 98 11.15 -5.37 0.84
CA ASP A 98 11.16 -6.81 1.11
C ASP A 98 12.46 -7.25 1.83
N ASP A 99 13.47 -6.38 1.88
CA ASP A 99 14.75 -6.56 2.58
C ASP A 99 15.03 -5.37 3.49
N ASP A 100 14.62 -5.49 4.75
CA ASP A 100 14.70 -4.47 5.81
C ASP A 100 16.07 -3.82 6.00
N VAL A 101 17.14 -4.33 5.38
CA VAL A 101 18.47 -3.70 5.38
C VAL A 101 18.48 -2.39 4.58
N SER A 102 17.58 -2.24 3.60
CA SER A 102 17.57 -1.08 2.71
C SER A 102 16.77 0.12 3.22
N ASP A 103 15.94 -0.07 4.25
CA ASP A 103 15.07 0.98 4.78
C ASP A 103 15.74 1.77 5.91
N LEU A 104 15.39 3.06 5.96
CA LEU A 104 15.84 3.97 7.01
C LEU A 104 15.24 3.59 8.37
N VAL A 105 13.96 3.25 8.39
CA VAL A 105 13.21 2.85 9.59
C VAL A 105 12.87 1.37 9.49
N PHE A 106 13.04 0.65 10.60
CA PHE A 106 12.43 -0.67 10.76
C PHE A 106 11.01 -0.47 11.30
N MET A 107 10.02 -0.61 10.43
CA MET A 107 8.60 -0.52 10.83
C MET A 107 8.13 -1.88 11.34
N GLU A 108 7.44 -1.87 12.47
CA GLU A 108 6.73 -3.06 12.93
C GLU A 108 5.55 -3.39 11.98
N ASP A 109 5.04 -4.62 12.07
CA ASP A 109 3.97 -5.10 11.18
C ASP A 109 2.75 -4.16 11.19
N TYR A 110 2.36 -3.60 12.33
CA TYR A 110 1.17 -2.75 12.40
C TYR A 110 1.34 -1.39 11.73
N SER A 111 2.49 -0.71 11.87
CA SER A 111 2.71 0.60 11.25
C SER A 111 3.00 0.47 9.75
N SER A 112 3.62 -0.63 9.32
CA SER A 112 3.74 -0.98 7.91
C SER A 112 2.40 -1.38 7.27
N GLU A 113 1.56 -2.14 7.96
CA GLU A 113 0.21 -2.46 7.52
C GLU A 113 -0.66 -1.20 7.41
N GLN A 114 -0.58 -0.28 8.37
CA GLN A 114 -1.37 0.95 8.34
C GLN A 114 -1.07 1.78 7.08
N ILE A 115 0.20 2.06 6.78
CA ILE A 115 0.56 2.86 5.61
C ILE A 115 0.17 2.15 4.31
N CYS A 116 0.40 0.83 4.21
CA CYS A 116 0.04 0.06 3.04
C CYS A 116 -1.49 0.05 2.84
N ASN A 117 -2.25 -0.30 3.87
CA ASN A 117 -3.70 -0.35 3.81
C ASN A 117 -4.28 1.03 3.46
N GLY A 118 -3.77 2.11 4.06
CA GLY A 118 -4.23 3.46 3.76
C GLY A 118 -3.99 3.88 2.31
N ILE A 119 -2.82 3.55 1.72
CA ILE A 119 -2.49 3.86 0.31
C ILE A 119 -3.49 3.24 -0.67
N SER A 120 -3.94 2.01 -0.41
CA SER A 120 -4.87 1.27 -1.28
C SER A 120 -6.32 1.24 -0.78
N ASP A 121 -6.71 2.03 0.23
CA ASP A 121 -8.07 2.01 0.77
C ASP A 121 -9.04 2.87 -0.06
N SER A 122 -9.97 2.21 -0.74
CA SER A 122 -11.10 2.87 -1.40
C SER A 122 -12.04 3.61 -0.44
N ARG A 123 -11.99 3.36 0.88
CA ARG A 123 -12.77 4.14 1.86
C ARG A 123 -12.22 5.56 2.02
N TYR A 124 -10.91 5.76 1.90
CA TYR A 124 -10.31 7.10 1.90
C TYR A 124 -10.43 7.76 0.52
N PHE A 125 -10.06 7.03 -0.53
CA PHE A 125 -9.78 7.65 -1.83
C PHE A 125 -10.79 7.32 -2.93
N GLY A 126 -11.81 6.50 -2.67
CA GLY A 126 -12.77 6.06 -3.68
C GLY A 126 -12.07 5.36 -4.85
N GLU A 127 -12.50 5.63 -6.09
CA GLU A 127 -11.87 5.01 -7.27
C GLU A 127 -10.58 5.73 -7.73
N SER A 128 -10.26 6.90 -7.18
CA SER A 128 -9.16 7.74 -7.69
C SER A 128 -7.77 7.25 -7.25
N TYR A 129 -7.67 6.42 -6.20
CA TYR A 129 -6.38 5.84 -5.83
C TYR A 129 -5.84 4.91 -6.92
N ILE A 130 -6.70 4.18 -7.63
CA ILE A 130 -6.29 3.19 -8.63
C ILE A 130 -5.47 3.84 -9.76
N PRO A 131 -5.94 4.87 -10.48
CA PRO A 131 -5.14 5.51 -11.52
C PRO A 131 -3.87 6.18 -10.98
N VAL A 132 -3.91 6.77 -9.78
CA VAL A 132 -2.71 7.38 -9.18
C VAL A 132 -1.67 6.31 -8.85
N LEU A 133 -2.07 5.27 -8.11
CA LEU A 133 -1.20 4.18 -7.71
C LEU A 133 -0.64 3.44 -8.92
N LEU A 134 -1.44 3.16 -9.95
CA LEU A 134 -0.93 2.60 -11.21
C LEU A 134 0.19 3.44 -11.84
N GLY A 135 0.09 4.77 -11.76
CA GLY A 135 1.08 5.69 -12.32
C GLY A 135 2.43 5.65 -11.58
N CYS A 136 2.43 5.37 -10.27
CA CYS A 136 3.65 5.42 -9.44
C CYS A 136 4.08 4.07 -8.83
N ILE A 137 3.32 2.99 -9.02
CA ILE A 137 3.62 1.66 -8.42
C ILE A 137 4.99 1.10 -8.85
N HIS A 138 5.52 1.56 -9.98
CA HIS A 138 6.85 1.20 -10.47
C HIS A 138 7.98 1.61 -9.53
N GLU A 139 7.79 2.65 -8.70
CA GLU A 139 8.77 3.12 -7.71
C GLU A 139 9.08 2.07 -6.64
N LEU A 140 8.19 1.10 -6.45
CA LEU A 140 8.35 0.00 -5.49
C LEU A 140 9.07 -1.22 -6.09
N VAL A 141 9.22 -1.30 -7.41
CA VAL A 141 9.77 -2.50 -8.07
C VAL A 141 11.27 -2.32 -8.33
N PRO A 142 12.15 -3.25 -7.88
CA PRO A 142 11.86 -4.53 -7.22
C PRO A 142 11.93 -4.48 -5.68
N ARG A 143 12.14 -3.31 -5.07
CA ARG A 143 12.45 -3.15 -3.64
C ARG A 143 11.37 -3.72 -2.71
N ALA A 144 10.10 -3.52 -3.01
CA ALA A 144 8.95 -3.85 -2.16
C ALA A 144 7.90 -4.64 -2.96
N MET A 145 8.31 -5.76 -3.56
CA MET A 145 7.45 -6.57 -4.42
C MET A 145 6.30 -7.21 -3.64
N MET A 146 6.46 -7.51 -2.35
CA MET A 146 5.36 -8.05 -1.53
C MET A 146 4.22 -7.04 -1.40
N SER A 147 4.51 -5.81 -0.96
CA SER A 147 3.52 -4.73 -0.85
C SER A 147 2.93 -4.35 -2.20
N THR A 148 3.76 -4.31 -3.25
CA THR A 148 3.32 -4.06 -4.62
C THR A 148 2.25 -5.05 -5.10
N LYS A 149 2.41 -6.34 -4.79
CA LYS A 149 1.40 -7.37 -5.11
C LYS A 149 0.14 -7.19 -4.29
N SER A 150 0.25 -6.77 -3.02
CA SER A 150 -0.90 -6.44 -2.18
C SER A 150 -1.70 -5.28 -2.80
N PHE A 151 -1.03 -4.20 -3.17
CA PHE A 151 -1.66 -3.07 -3.86
C PHE A 151 -2.35 -3.49 -5.16
N PHE A 152 -1.71 -4.33 -5.96
CA PHE A 152 -2.35 -4.86 -7.17
C PHE A 152 -3.57 -5.72 -6.87
N PHE A 153 -3.52 -6.52 -5.79
CA PHE A 153 -4.67 -7.30 -5.33
C PHE A 153 -5.83 -6.39 -4.89
N ASP A 154 -5.57 -5.32 -4.15
CA ASP A 154 -6.60 -4.37 -3.73
C ASP A 154 -7.23 -3.65 -4.92
N MET A 155 -6.40 -3.18 -5.86
CA MET A 155 -6.89 -2.57 -7.10
C MET A 155 -7.77 -3.54 -7.90
N LEU A 156 -7.41 -4.82 -7.99
CA LEU A 156 -8.22 -5.86 -8.64
C LEU A 156 -9.55 -6.07 -7.91
N TYR A 157 -9.48 -6.27 -6.59
CA TYR A 157 -10.64 -6.52 -5.75
C TYR A 157 -11.64 -5.36 -5.86
N ASP A 158 -11.18 -4.14 -5.66
CA ASP A 158 -12.02 -2.95 -5.73
C ASP A 158 -12.57 -2.73 -7.14
N ASN A 159 -11.76 -2.93 -8.18
CA ASN A 159 -12.20 -2.80 -9.57
C ASN A 159 -13.36 -3.76 -9.92
N PHE A 160 -13.30 -5.02 -9.47
CA PHE A 160 -14.34 -6.01 -9.80
C PHE A 160 -15.50 -6.03 -8.81
N ASN A 161 -15.28 -5.64 -7.56
CA ASN A 161 -16.30 -5.67 -6.51
C ASN A 161 -16.97 -4.30 -6.30
N LYS A 162 -16.19 -3.26 -5.98
CA LYS A 162 -16.71 -1.94 -5.57
C LYS A 162 -16.97 -1.01 -6.76
N PHE A 163 -16.12 -1.08 -7.79
CA PHE A 163 -16.11 -0.19 -8.95
C PHE A 163 -16.44 -0.95 -10.23
N SER A 164 -17.32 -1.94 -10.13
CA SER A 164 -17.62 -2.85 -11.24
C SER A 164 -18.23 -2.14 -12.47
N GLU A 165 -18.89 -1.00 -12.27
CA GLU A 165 -19.47 -0.18 -13.33
C GLU A 165 -18.44 0.71 -14.05
N THR A 166 -17.48 1.27 -13.30
CA THR A 166 -16.50 2.24 -13.81
C THR A 166 -15.20 1.58 -14.25
N GLN A 167 -14.84 0.41 -13.69
CA GLN A 167 -13.66 -0.39 -14.03
C GLN A 167 -12.36 0.45 -14.10
N PRO A 168 -12.00 1.20 -13.04
CA PRO A 168 -10.88 2.14 -13.05
C PRO A 168 -9.53 1.48 -13.33
N LEU A 169 -9.30 0.23 -12.90
CA LEU A 169 -8.05 -0.48 -13.17
C LEU A 169 -7.90 -0.74 -14.67
N ILE A 170 -8.94 -1.30 -15.31
CA ILE A 170 -8.91 -1.65 -16.74
C ILE A 170 -8.76 -0.39 -17.60
N ARG A 171 -9.52 0.67 -17.27
CA ARG A 171 -9.53 1.91 -18.07
C ARG A 171 -8.21 2.65 -18.01
N ASN A 172 -7.44 2.50 -16.93
CA ASN A 172 -6.21 3.25 -16.67
C ASN A 172 -4.93 2.42 -16.78
N LEU A 173 -4.99 1.21 -17.35
CA LEU A 173 -3.80 0.37 -17.56
C LEU A 173 -2.67 1.09 -18.31
N TYR A 174 -3.00 2.07 -19.18
CA TYR A 174 -2.00 2.85 -19.92
C TYR A 174 -1.11 3.73 -19.03
N LEU A 175 -1.47 3.96 -17.76
CA LEU A 175 -0.68 4.75 -16.81
C LEU A 175 0.50 3.96 -16.25
N ALA A 176 0.45 2.62 -16.25
CA ALA A 176 1.47 1.80 -15.63
C ALA A 176 2.73 1.70 -16.50
N GLU A 177 3.90 1.77 -15.86
CA GLU A 177 5.16 1.55 -16.57
C GLU A 177 5.30 0.10 -17.03
N LYS A 178 5.59 -0.08 -18.32
CA LYS A 178 5.56 -1.36 -19.02
C LYS A 178 6.34 -2.48 -18.32
N GLU A 179 7.64 -2.31 -18.16
CA GLU A 179 8.52 -3.38 -17.65
C GLU A 179 8.27 -3.70 -16.16
N PRO A 180 8.16 -2.70 -15.25
CA PRO A 180 7.79 -2.96 -13.86
C PRO A 180 6.43 -3.64 -13.73
N PHE A 181 5.41 -3.17 -14.46
CA PHE A 181 4.06 -3.71 -14.32
C PHE A 181 3.93 -5.13 -14.86
N ILE A 182 4.63 -5.49 -15.95
CA ILE A 182 4.72 -6.89 -16.40
C ILE A 182 5.28 -7.79 -15.29
N LYS A 183 6.33 -7.37 -14.58
CA LYS A 183 6.87 -8.16 -13.46
C LYS A 183 5.85 -8.35 -12.35
N ILE A 184 5.10 -7.31 -12.00
CA ILE A 184 4.02 -7.39 -10.99
C ILE A 184 2.98 -8.42 -11.42
N LEU A 185 2.53 -8.35 -12.67
CA LEU A 185 1.53 -9.26 -13.24
C LEU A 185 2.01 -10.71 -13.25
N ASP A 186 3.23 -10.95 -13.74
CA ASP A 186 3.82 -12.30 -13.82
C ASP A 186 3.98 -12.90 -12.42
N CYS A 187 4.59 -12.17 -11.48
CA CYS A 187 4.75 -12.62 -10.09
C CYS A 187 3.39 -12.88 -9.42
N SER A 188 2.38 -12.05 -9.67
CA SER A 188 1.04 -12.21 -9.10
C SER A 188 0.32 -13.46 -9.64
N ILE A 189 0.50 -13.79 -10.92
CA ILE A 189 -0.05 -15.00 -11.53
C ILE A 189 0.65 -16.24 -10.97
N GLU A 190 1.99 -16.23 -10.91
CA GLU A 190 2.78 -17.33 -10.35
C GLU A 190 2.37 -17.62 -8.91
N GLN A 191 2.26 -16.59 -8.07
CA GLN A 191 1.80 -16.74 -6.69
C GLN A 191 0.38 -17.34 -6.61
N SER A 192 -0.55 -16.87 -7.45
CA SER A 192 -1.92 -17.37 -7.46
C SER A 192 -2.01 -18.82 -7.88
N LEU A 193 -1.17 -19.25 -8.83
CA LEU A 193 -1.04 -20.64 -9.23
C LEU A 193 -0.49 -21.53 -8.10
N GLU A 194 0.53 -21.05 -7.37
CA GLU A 194 1.08 -21.77 -6.23
C GLU A 194 0.11 -21.85 -5.05
N GLU A 195 -0.69 -20.81 -4.79
CA GLU A 195 -1.77 -20.85 -3.81
C GLU A 195 -2.87 -21.84 -4.21
N LEU A 196 -3.28 -21.85 -5.48
CA LEU A 196 -4.24 -22.80 -6.02
C LEU A 196 -3.72 -24.24 -5.89
N LYS A 197 -2.45 -24.48 -6.19
CA LYS A 197 -1.79 -25.78 -6.00
C LYS A 197 -1.80 -26.21 -4.54
N ARG A 198 -1.50 -25.30 -3.61
CA ARG A 198 -1.52 -25.59 -2.17
C ARG A 198 -2.91 -25.94 -1.65
N LYS A 199 -3.95 -25.27 -2.15
CA LYS A 199 -5.34 -25.46 -1.70
C LYS A 199 -6.02 -26.67 -2.38
N ASN A 200 -5.84 -26.82 -3.69
CA ASN A 200 -6.65 -27.71 -4.53
C ASN A 200 -5.81 -28.79 -5.26
N GLY A 201 -4.49 -28.78 -5.08
CA GLY A 201 -3.56 -29.76 -5.66
C GLY A 201 -3.07 -29.40 -7.07
N GLN A 202 -2.14 -30.22 -7.57
CA GLN A 202 -1.45 -30.00 -8.85
C GLN A 202 -2.40 -30.00 -10.06
N GLU A 203 -3.46 -30.79 -10.03
CA GLU A 203 -4.42 -30.87 -11.14
C GLU A 203 -5.18 -29.54 -11.34
N ALA A 204 -5.58 -28.88 -10.25
CA ALA A 204 -6.22 -27.58 -10.31
C ALA A 204 -5.28 -26.51 -10.91
N MET A 205 -4.00 -26.52 -10.51
CA MET A 205 -2.98 -25.65 -11.10
C MET A 205 -2.81 -25.91 -12.60
N ASN A 206 -2.75 -27.17 -13.04
CA ASN A 206 -2.62 -27.53 -14.46
C ASN A 206 -3.83 -27.05 -15.28
N GLN A 207 -5.04 -27.19 -14.72
CA GLN A 207 -6.26 -26.69 -15.34
C GLN A 207 -6.25 -25.16 -15.47
N ALA A 208 -5.84 -24.45 -14.42
CA ALA A 208 -5.67 -23.00 -14.44
C ALA A 208 -4.63 -22.55 -15.49
N ILE A 209 -3.46 -23.20 -15.56
CA ILE A 209 -2.44 -22.93 -16.59
C ILE A 209 -3.02 -23.10 -18.00
N SER A 210 -3.73 -24.21 -18.24
CA SER A 210 -4.40 -24.47 -19.51
C SER A 210 -5.45 -23.39 -19.84
N ARG A 211 -6.19 -22.93 -18.83
CA ARG A 211 -7.22 -21.89 -18.95
C ARG A 211 -6.64 -20.52 -19.31
N ILE A 212 -5.59 -20.07 -18.60
CA ILE A 212 -4.96 -18.75 -18.82
C ILE A 212 -4.06 -18.70 -20.06
N SER A 213 -3.68 -19.86 -20.62
CA SER A 213 -2.99 -19.96 -21.91
C SER A 213 -3.86 -19.55 -23.12
N ARG A 214 -5.17 -19.38 -22.91
CA ARG A 214 -6.14 -19.00 -23.93
C ARG A 214 -6.66 -17.59 -23.66
N PRO A 215 -7.15 -16.87 -24.69
CA PRO A 215 -7.79 -15.57 -24.49
C PRO A 215 -8.93 -15.63 -23.47
N ILE A 216 -8.91 -14.72 -22.50
CA ILE A 216 -9.98 -14.50 -21.53
C ILE A 216 -10.80 -13.33 -22.02
N VAL A 217 -12.06 -13.57 -22.38
CA VAL A 217 -12.94 -12.54 -22.97
C VAL A 217 -13.41 -11.54 -21.93
N SER A 218 -13.73 -12.03 -20.73
CA SER A 218 -14.21 -11.25 -19.60
C SER A 218 -13.94 -11.99 -18.31
N VAL A 219 -13.89 -11.25 -17.21
CA VAL A 219 -13.90 -11.76 -15.83
C VAL A 219 -14.83 -10.90 -14.97
N ASN A 220 -15.30 -11.47 -13.87
CA ASN A 220 -16.05 -10.80 -12.81
C ASN A 220 -15.43 -11.12 -11.44
N TYR A 221 -16.06 -10.63 -10.37
CA TYR A 221 -15.58 -10.81 -9.00
C TYR A 221 -15.50 -12.28 -8.54
N ASP A 222 -16.43 -13.13 -8.97
CA ASP A 222 -16.53 -14.54 -8.56
C ASP A 222 -15.57 -15.47 -9.33
N ASP A 223 -14.93 -14.96 -10.39
CA ASP A 223 -13.94 -15.73 -11.13
C ASP A 223 -12.66 -15.97 -10.30
N GLU A 224 -11.98 -17.09 -10.60
CA GLU A 224 -10.73 -17.45 -9.95
C GLU A 224 -9.71 -16.30 -10.03
N SER A 225 -8.99 -16.04 -8.94
CA SER A 225 -8.08 -14.90 -8.87
C SER A 225 -6.97 -14.94 -9.94
N VAL A 226 -6.56 -16.14 -10.35
CA VAL A 226 -5.61 -16.33 -11.45
C VAL A 226 -6.19 -15.92 -12.81
N ASP A 227 -7.49 -16.13 -13.05
CA ASP A 227 -8.18 -15.72 -14.28
C ASP A 227 -8.28 -14.19 -14.33
N GLN A 228 -8.63 -13.53 -13.22
CA GLN A 228 -8.67 -12.07 -13.11
C GLN A 228 -7.31 -11.43 -13.42
N LYS A 229 -6.23 -11.94 -12.81
CA LYS A 229 -4.86 -11.46 -13.02
C LYS A 229 -4.38 -11.70 -14.46
N ALA A 230 -4.66 -12.88 -15.01
CA ALA A 230 -4.33 -13.21 -16.39
C ALA A 230 -5.10 -12.35 -17.39
N PHE A 231 -6.36 -12.03 -17.11
CA PHE A 231 -7.16 -11.10 -17.92
C PHE A 231 -6.54 -9.70 -17.95
N ILE A 232 -6.17 -9.14 -16.80
CA ILE A 232 -5.48 -7.83 -16.74
C ILE A 232 -4.17 -7.89 -17.52
N ARG A 233 -3.39 -8.95 -17.36
CA ARG A 233 -2.14 -9.13 -18.13
C ARG A 233 -2.38 -9.16 -19.63
N GLN A 234 -3.39 -9.89 -20.11
CA GLN A 234 -3.73 -9.94 -21.53
C GLN A 234 -4.16 -8.56 -22.05
N ALA A 235 -4.95 -7.81 -21.27
CA ALA A 235 -5.35 -6.45 -21.62
C ALA A 235 -4.13 -5.51 -21.69
N PHE A 236 -3.22 -5.59 -20.73
CA PHE A 236 -1.99 -4.79 -20.70
C PHE A 236 -1.04 -5.11 -21.87
N VAL A 237 -0.77 -6.38 -22.13
CA VAL A 237 0.05 -6.84 -23.27
C VAL A 237 -0.52 -6.35 -24.60
N LYS A 238 -1.84 -6.45 -24.79
CA LYS A 238 -2.54 -5.96 -25.98
C LYS A 238 -2.37 -4.45 -26.16
N LEU A 239 -2.45 -3.68 -25.07
CA LEU A 239 -2.29 -2.23 -25.07
C LEU A 239 -0.86 -1.81 -25.47
N HIS A 240 0.15 -2.56 -25.05
CA HIS A 240 1.56 -2.25 -25.28
C HIS A 240 2.22 -2.99 -26.47
N GLY A 241 1.43 -3.73 -27.25
CA GLY A 241 1.89 -4.43 -28.46
C GLY A 241 2.94 -5.51 -28.21
N LEU A 242 2.82 -6.24 -27.09
CA LEU A 242 3.69 -7.35 -26.70
C LEU A 242 3.21 -8.70 -27.24
#